data_AF-A0A3B9ARC7-F1
#
_entry.id   AF-A0A3B9ARC7-F1
#
_cell.length_a   1.000
_cell.length_b   1.000
_cell.length_c   1.000
_cell.angle_alpha   90.00
_cell.angle_beta   90.00
_cell.angle_gamma   90.00
#
_symmetry.space_group_name_H-M   'P 1'
#
loop_
_entity.id
_entity.type
_entity.pdbx_description
1 polymer ?
#
loop_
_entity_poly.entity_id
_entity_poly.type
_entity_poly.pdbx_seq_one_letter_code
_entity_poly.pdbx_strand_id
1 'polypeptide(L)'
;MKHLLFVFICILISGNGFAQSDDLKESYNNGYKYVERGNWDSAVYHLVQAQKLAEQENNLELQCKVQMLLSKLAIVTENQPALAISIEKGEKLCRACQDTLNVARILFRKGIYFIKENQLDTSIQILKTAVATYLAIRDTMGAANAMAKIGNVVEVKGDYQGANRYYLDYYQAALNKKDDFAYLTANIYLTGNYLYLDNPSKARFHNDIVIALSQKHGRSLEYSAALKYRAMIEAALGNHEKSYAALWSYMEYYQDTLMAKERLQEVEALKAQYENEKKETQIATQAKQLETEHLKQQLLLGGLAFALAVGVVLFILVRSLKKRNREKEFLIKEVHHRVKNNLQILSSLLHLQSRQVKDDAALDAIREGQNRVDAMGLIHQKLYLGANVAQVEMKDYLEQFGRTMLDSFGLDDGSVEIRYPQNKLELDVDTAIPIGLIVNELLANSLKYAFPGGRKGQINIELHKTENRKLYLR
;
A
#
# COMPACT_ATOMS: atom_id res chain seq x y z
N MET A 1 -14.46 -6.76 -30.30
CA MET A 1 -14.48 -8.10 -30.95
C MET A 1 -14.85 -9.23 -29.97
N LYS A 2 -13.93 -9.92 -29.26
CA LYS A 2 -14.26 -11.07 -28.38
C LYS A 2 -15.43 -10.79 -27.41
N HIS A 3 -15.50 -9.58 -26.86
CA HIS A 3 -16.56 -9.15 -25.94
C HIS A 3 -17.98 -9.20 -26.53
N LEU A 4 -18.18 -8.88 -27.82
CA LEU A 4 -19.51 -8.97 -28.45
C LEU A 4 -19.98 -10.43 -28.57
N LEU A 5 -19.08 -11.34 -28.98
CA LEU A 5 -19.41 -12.77 -29.09
C LEU A 5 -19.81 -13.35 -27.72
N PHE A 6 -19.06 -12.98 -26.67
CA PHE A 6 -19.35 -13.40 -25.30
C PHE A 6 -20.68 -12.84 -24.79
N VAL A 7 -20.98 -11.55 -25.04
CA VAL A 7 -22.26 -10.92 -24.70
C VAL A 7 -23.44 -11.57 -25.43
N PHE A 8 -23.27 -11.91 -26.73
CA PHE A 8 -24.29 -12.60 -27.53
C PHE A 8 -24.64 -13.98 -26.95
N ILE A 9 -23.63 -14.73 -26.48
CA ILE A 9 -23.79 -16.08 -25.94
C ILE A 9 -24.31 -16.05 -24.49
N CYS A 10 -23.79 -15.19 -23.63
CA CYS A 10 -24.17 -15.17 -22.21
C CYS A 10 -25.60 -14.68 -21.97
N ILE A 11 -26.11 -13.70 -22.73
CA ILE A 11 -27.47 -13.17 -22.53
C ILE A 11 -28.54 -14.17 -22.99
N LEU A 12 -28.23 -15.08 -23.92
CA LEU A 12 -29.12 -16.19 -24.31
C LEU A 12 -29.37 -17.22 -23.18
N ILE A 13 -28.57 -17.21 -22.11
CA ILE A 13 -28.56 -18.27 -21.07
C ILE A 13 -29.22 -17.80 -19.76
N SER A 14 -29.19 -16.50 -19.44
CA SER A 14 -29.74 -15.97 -18.17
C SER A 14 -31.26 -15.79 -18.22
N GLY A 15 -32.00 -16.75 -17.66
CA GLY A 15 -33.47 -16.75 -17.59
C GLY A 15 -34.09 -15.85 -16.51
N ASN A 16 -35.44 -15.78 -16.55
CA ASN A 16 -36.36 -15.18 -15.58
C ASN A 16 -36.34 -13.65 -15.38
N GLY A 17 -37.48 -13.15 -14.91
CA GLY A 17 -37.86 -11.73 -14.85
C GLY A 17 -39.18 -11.50 -15.61
N PHE A 18 -40.28 -11.25 -14.89
CA PHE A 18 -41.54 -10.81 -15.51
C PHE A 18 -41.39 -9.35 -15.92
N ALA A 19 -41.62 -9.05 -17.20
CA ALA A 19 -41.70 -7.71 -17.75
C ALA A 19 -43.10 -7.50 -18.38
N GLN A 20 -43.53 -6.26 -18.52
CA GLN A 20 -44.81 -5.90 -19.13
C GLN A 20 -44.63 -5.56 -20.62
N SER A 21 -45.70 -5.60 -21.41
CA SER A 21 -45.61 -5.43 -22.88
C SER A 21 -45.10 -4.04 -23.32
N ASP A 22 -45.02 -3.08 -22.40
CA ASP A 22 -44.42 -1.77 -22.64
C ASP A 22 -42.89 -1.79 -22.47
N ASP A 23 -42.33 -2.59 -21.56
CA ASP A 23 -40.89 -2.86 -21.48
C ASP A 23 -40.37 -3.47 -22.80
N LEU A 24 -41.16 -4.38 -23.39
CA LEU A 24 -40.84 -5.02 -24.66
C LEU A 24 -40.78 -4.01 -25.83
N LYS A 25 -41.81 -3.16 -25.96
CA LYS A 25 -41.85 -2.11 -26.99
C LYS A 25 -40.76 -1.07 -26.76
N GLU A 26 -40.52 -0.66 -25.51
CA GLU A 26 -39.47 0.28 -25.17
C GLU A 26 -38.09 -0.30 -25.52
N SER A 27 -37.81 -1.54 -25.16
CA SER A 27 -36.53 -2.20 -25.45
C SER A 27 -36.26 -2.27 -26.97
N TYR A 28 -37.26 -2.66 -27.77
CA TYR A 28 -37.16 -2.60 -29.23
C TYR A 28 -36.91 -1.17 -29.75
N ASN A 29 -37.69 -0.19 -29.27
CA ASN A 29 -37.58 1.20 -29.69
C ASN A 29 -36.23 1.82 -29.31
N ASN A 30 -35.68 1.48 -28.15
CA ASN A 30 -34.36 1.94 -27.72
C ASN A 30 -33.24 1.26 -28.52
N GLY A 31 -33.34 -0.04 -28.80
CA GLY A 31 -32.46 -0.74 -29.74
C GLY A 31 -32.45 -0.08 -31.13
N TYR A 32 -33.62 0.24 -31.68
CA TYR A 32 -33.75 0.96 -32.95
C TYR A 32 -33.11 2.36 -32.91
N LYS A 33 -33.39 3.17 -31.86
CA LYS A 33 -32.76 4.49 -31.67
C LYS A 33 -31.23 4.41 -31.63
N TYR A 34 -30.65 3.37 -31.01
CA TYR A 34 -29.20 3.20 -30.96
C TYR A 34 -28.59 2.74 -32.30
N VAL A 35 -29.31 1.93 -33.09
CA VAL A 35 -28.91 1.59 -34.49
C VAL A 35 -28.86 2.86 -35.35
N GLU A 36 -29.87 3.72 -35.31
CA GLU A 36 -29.87 4.95 -36.12
C GLU A 36 -28.89 6.03 -35.59
N ARG A 37 -28.45 5.93 -34.34
CA ARG A 37 -27.39 6.78 -33.74
C ARG A 37 -25.97 6.23 -33.90
N GLY A 38 -25.79 5.04 -34.48
CA GLY A 38 -24.48 4.42 -34.64
C GLY A 38 -23.83 3.88 -33.35
N ASN A 39 -24.58 3.77 -32.24
CA ASN A 39 -24.07 3.16 -31.01
C ASN A 39 -24.37 1.66 -31.03
N TRP A 40 -23.42 0.91 -31.58
CA TRP A 40 -23.58 -0.51 -31.88
C TRP A 40 -23.70 -1.40 -30.64
N ASP A 41 -22.94 -1.13 -29.57
CA ASP A 41 -22.97 -1.97 -28.37
C ASP A 41 -24.28 -1.81 -27.59
N SER A 42 -24.78 -0.58 -27.41
CA SER A 42 -26.11 -0.36 -26.83
C SER A 42 -27.23 -0.90 -27.73
N ALA A 43 -27.06 -0.84 -29.06
CA ALA A 43 -28.00 -1.45 -30.00
C ALA A 43 -28.07 -2.99 -29.84
N VAL A 44 -26.93 -3.69 -29.75
CA VAL A 44 -26.92 -5.15 -29.49
C VAL A 44 -27.64 -5.45 -28.18
N TYR A 45 -27.29 -4.76 -27.09
CA TYR A 45 -27.85 -5.02 -25.77
C TYR A 45 -29.38 -4.96 -25.76
N HIS A 46 -29.96 -3.83 -26.22
CA HIS A 46 -31.41 -3.65 -26.22
C HIS A 46 -32.13 -4.60 -27.19
N LEU A 47 -31.56 -4.87 -28.37
CA LEU A 47 -32.17 -5.81 -29.33
C LEU A 47 -32.17 -7.25 -28.82
N VAL A 48 -31.15 -7.69 -28.08
CA VAL A 48 -31.14 -9.04 -27.47
C VAL A 48 -32.16 -9.14 -26.31
N GLN A 49 -32.32 -8.09 -25.49
CA GLN A 49 -33.40 -8.08 -24.49
C GLN A 49 -34.79 -8.10 -25.14
N ALA A 50 -34.99 -7.30 -26.21
CA ALA A 50 -36.24 -7.31 -26.98
C ALA A 50 -36.52 -8.69 -27.62
N GLN A 51 -35.50 -9.42 -28.08
CA GLN A 51 -35.66 -10.80 -28.58
C GLN A 51 -36.16 -11.73 -27.47
N LYS A 52 -35.52 -11.71 -26.29
CA LYS A 52 -35.87 -12.57 -25.15
C LYS A 52 -37.30 -12.32 -24.67
N LEU A 53 -37.69 -11.05 -24.52
CA LEU A 53 -39.05 -10.68 -24.14
C LEU A 53 -40.08 -11.08 -25.22
N ALA A 54 -39.77 -10.87 -26.51
CA ALA A 54 -40.66 -11.28 -27.60
C ALA A 54 -40.78 -12.81 -27.76
N GLU A 55 -39.81 -13.59 -27.27
CA GLU A 55 -39.91 -15.05 -27.14
C GLU A 55 -40.81 -15.47 -25.98
N GLN A 56 -40.71 -14.80 -24.82
CA GLN A 56 -41.57 -15.05 -23.67
C GLN A 56 -43.05 -14.71 -23.95
N GLU A 57 -43.33 -13.63 -24.68
CA GLU A 57 -44.69 -13.29 -25.14
C GLU A 57 -45.13 -14.07 -26.40
N ASN A 58 -44.28 -14.94 -26.97
CA ASN A 58 -44.51 -15.63 -28.25
C ASN A 58 -44.87 -14.68 -29.43
N ASN A 59 -44.36 -13.45 -29.39
CA ASN A 59 -44.67 -12.37 -30.33
C ASN A 59 -43.83 -12.49 -31.61
N LEU A 60 -44.26 -13.35 -32.53
CA LEU A 60 -43.56 -13.68 -33.78
C LEU A 60 -43.26 -12.45 -34.66
N GLU A 61 -44.18 -11.49 -34.72
CA GLU A 61 -44.01 -10.26 -35.51
C GLU A 61 -42.84 -9.42 -34.98
N LEU A 62 -42.76 -9.24 -33.66
CA LEU A 62 -41.66 -8.47 -33.05
C LEU A 62 -40.34 -9.24 -33.09
N GLN A 63 -40.34 -10.58 -32.94
CA GLN A 63 -39.15 -11.39 -33.16
C GLN A 63 -38.61 -11.22 -34.60
N CYS A 64 -39.47 -11.24 -35.63
CA CYS A 64 -39.07 -10.93 -37.02
C CYS A 64 -38.41 -9.54 -37.13
N LYS A 65 -39.02 -8.49 -36.54
CA LYS A 65 -38.47 -7.13 -36.55
C LYS A 65 -37.13 -7.00 -35.82
N VAL A 66 -36.94 -7.73 -34.70
CA VAL A 66 -35.68 -7.76 -33.96
C VAL A 66 -34.58 -8.45 -34.78
N GLN A 67 -34.85 -9.61 -35.38
CA GLN A 67 -33.88 -10.27 -36.29
C GLN A 67 -33.53 -9.39 -37.50
N MET A 68 -34.44 -8.53 -37.96
CA MET A 68 -34.17 -7.55 -39.02
C MET A 68 -33.21 -6.44 -38.63
N LEU A 69 -33.22 -6.00 -37.37
CA LEU A 69 -32.26 -5.03 -36.85
C LEU A 69 -30.92 -5.69 -36.50
N LEU A 70 -30.92 -6.88 -35.89
CA LEU A 70 -29.70 -7.66 -35.63
C LEU A 70 -28.94 -7.99 -36.92
N SER A 71 -29.65 -8.37 -38.00
CA SER A 71 -29.02 -8.61 -39.30
C SER A 71 -28.61 -7.33 -40.06
N LYS A 72 -29.19 -6.14 -39.76
CA LYS A 72 -28.63 -4.84 -40.21
C LYS A 72 -27.31 -4.58 -39.47
N LEU A 73 -27.31 -4.76 -38.16
CA LEU A 73 -26.19 -4.49 -37.26
C LEU A 73 -24.99 -5.41 -37.50
N ALA A 74 -25.23 -6.69 -37.79
CA ALA A 74 -24.18 -7.67 -38.11
C ALA A 74 -23.45 -7.36 -39.43
N ILE A 75 -24.11 -6.76 -40.42
CA ILE A 75 -23.44 -6.26 -41.65
C ILE A 75 -22.54 -5.07 -41.32
N VAL A 76 -23.04 -4.09 -40.56
CA VAL A 76 -22.31 -2.85 -40.23
C VAL A 76 -21.13 -3.12 -39.29
N THR A 77 -21.19 -4.17 -38.47
CA THR A 77 -20.12 -4.62 -37.56
C THR A 77 -19.26 -5.76 -38.15
N GLU A 78 -19.44 -6.08 -39.44
CA GLU A 78 -18.77 -7.16 -40.20
C GLU A 78 -18.80 -8.57 -39.56
N ASN A 79 -19.78 -8.82 -38.68
CA ASN A 79 -19.91 -10.04 -37.89
C ASN A 79 -20.68 -11.14 -38.65
N GLN A 80 -19.98 -11.89 -39.53
CA GLN A 80 -20.59 -12.95 -40.35
C GLN A 80 -21.34 -14.03 -39.54
N PRO A 81 -20.83 -14.56 -38.40
CA PRO A 81 -21.56 -15.54 -37.60
C PRO A 81 -22.92 -15.01 -37.07
N ALA A 82 -22.95 -13.78 -36.55
CA ALA A 82 -24.21 -13.18 -36.10
C ALA A 82 -25.16 -12.87 -37.26
N LEU A 83 -24.62 -12.54 -38.44
CA LEU A 83 -25.40 -12.33 -39.66
C LEU A 83 -26.08 -13.63 -40.11
N ALA A 84 -25.34 -14.74 -40.19
CA ALA A 84 -25.87 -16.06 -40.56
C ALA A 84 -27.03 -16.50 -39.65
N ILE A 85 -26.83 -16.44 -38.32
CA ILE A 85 -27.85 -16.78 -37.32
C ILE A 85 -29.10 -15.90 -37.49
N SER A 86 -28.91 -14.58 -37.64
CA SER A 86 -30.03 -13.63 -37.75
C SER A 86 -30.80 -13.78 -39.07
N ILE A 87 -30.13 -14.19 -40.16
CA ILE A 87 -30.76 -14.52 -41.43
C ILE A 87 -31.60 -15.79 -41.30
N GLU A 88 -31.05 -16.88 -40.76
CA GLU A 88 -31.75 -18.16 -40.70
C GLU A 88 -32.98 -18.11 -39.78
N LYS A 89 -32.83 -17.50 -38.61
CA LYS A 89 -33.93 -17.30 -37.65
C LYS A 89 -34.95 -16.29 -38.19
N GLY A 90 -34.47 -15.18 -38.76
CA GLY A 90 -35.32 -14.14 -39.34
C GLY A 90 -36.15 -14.62 -40.54
N GLU A 91 -35.60 -15.47 -41.43
CA GLU A 91 -36.37 -15.97 -42.58
C GLU A 91 -37.57 -16.82 -42.14
N LYS A 92 -37.36 -17.70 -41.16
CA LYS A 92 -38.43 -18.56 -40.61
C LYS A 92 -39.52 -17.72 -39.94
N LEU A 93 -39.13 -16.77 -39.07
CA LEU A 93 -40.05 -15.90 -38.35
C LEU A 93 -40.85 -14.98 -39.28
N CYS A 94 -40.18 -14.27 -40.19
CA CYS A 94 -40.85 -13.31 -41.08
C CYS A 94 -41.77 -13.99 -42.10
N ARG A 95 -41.49 -15.25 -42.50
CA ARG A 95 -42.45 -16.08 -43.26
C ARG A 95 -43.64 -16.51 -42.41
N ALA A 96 -43.43 -16.90 -41.15
CA ALA A 96 -44.50 -17.31 -40.24
C ALA A 96 -45.48 -16.16 -39.91
N CYS A 97 -44.99 -14.93 -39.74
CA CYS A 97 -45.83 -13.74 -39.56
C CYS A 97 -46.26 -13.06 -40.87
N GLN A 98 -46.04 -13.70 -42.03
CA GLN A 98 -46.42 -13.23 -43.37
C GLN A 98 -45.88 -11.85 -43.79
N ASP A 99 -44.80 -11.38 -43.15
CA ASP A 99 -44.18 -10.07 -43.43
C ASP A 99 -43.30 -10.13 -44.69
N THR A 100 -43.95 -10.01 -45.85
CA THR A 100 -43.30 -10.07 -47.17
C THR A 100 -42.17 -9.03 -47.33
N LEU A 101 -42.29 -7.85 -46.69
CA LEU A 101 -41.26 -6.81 -46.73
C LEU A 101 -40.01 -7.23 -45.95
N ASN A 102 -40.17 -7.76 -44.75
CA ASN A 102 -39.03 -8.24 -43.96
C ASN A 102 -38.47 -9.57 -44.49
N VAL A 103 -39.27 -10.41 -45.17
CA VAL A 103 -38.76 -11.54 -45.97
C VAL A 103 -37.85 -11.05 -47.11
N ALA A 104 -38.27 -10.06 -47.91
CA ALA A 104 -37.43 -9.48 -48.98
C ALA A 104 -36.11 -8.90 -48.43
N ARG A 105 -36.19 -8.22 -47.28
CA ARG A 105 -35.05 -7.65 -46.55
C ARG A 105 -34.11 -8.69 -45.94
N ILE A 106 -34.62 -9.86 -45.50
CA ILE A 106 -33.80 -11.01 -45.10
C ILE A 106 -33.07 -11.56 -46.33
N LEU A 107 -33.79 -11.83 -47.43
CA LEU A 107 -33.21 -12.37 -48.66
C LEU A 107 -32.12 -11.45 -49.23
N PHE A 108 -32.31 -10.14 -49.19
CA PHE A 108 -31.27 -9.17 -49.58
C PHE A 108 -29.98 -9.31 -48.75
N ARG A 109 -30.09 -9.41 -47.42
CA ARG A 109 -28.93 -9.61 -46.53
C ARG A 109 -28.30 -10.99 -46.69
N LYS A 110 -29.11 -12.03 -46.95
CA LYS A 110 -28.66 -13.38 -47.29
C LYS A 110 -27.86 -13.40 -48.59
N GLY A 111 -28.28 -12.61 -49.59
CA GLY A 111 -27.48 -12.31 -50.76
C GLY A 111 -26.10 -11.75 -50.41
N ILE A 112 -26.05 -10.67 -49.62
CA ILE A 112 -24.79 -10.02 -49.18
C ILE A 112 -23.87 -10.99 -48.41
N TYR A 113 -24.42 -11.82 -47.52
CA TYR A 113 -23.68 -12.87 -46.81
C TYR A 113 -22.96 -13.79 -47.80
N PHE A 114 -23.67 -14.32 -48.81
CA PHE A 114 -23.06 -15.18 -49.83
C PHE A 114 -22.06 -14.45 -50.76
N ILE A 115 -22.05 -13.11 -50.83
CA ILE A 115 -20.94 -12.38 -51.48
C ILE A 115 -19.67 -12.48 -50.62
N LYS A 116 -19.79 -12.27 -49.30
CA LYS A 116 -18.65 -12.35 -48.36
C LYS A 116 -18.08 -13.77 -48.24
N GLU A 117 -18.94 -14.80 -48.33
CA GLU A 117 -18.54 -16.21 -48.43
C GLU A 117 -18.05 -16.63 -49.83
N ASN A 118 -17.89 -15.69 -50.78
CA ASN A 118 -17.47 -15.92 -52.17
C ASN A 118 -18.36 -16.89 -52.99
N GLN A 119 -19.60 -17.14 -52.56
CA GLN A 119 -20.57 -17.99 -53.25
C GLN A 119 -21.40 -17.16 -54.24
N LEU A 120 -20.73 -16.62 -55.25
CA LEU A 120 -21.23 -15.56 -56.12
C LEU A 120 -22.55 -15.92 -56.84
N ASP A 121 -22.65 -17.12 -57.41
CA ASP A 121 -23.87 -17.54 -58.13
C ASP A 121 -25.04 -17.83 -57.19
N THR A 122 -24.78 -18.40 -56.00
CA THR A 122 -25.76 -18.53 -54.91
C THR A 122 -26.30 -17.17 -54.48
N SER A 123 -25.41 -16.18 -54.36
CA SER A 123 -25.78 -14.80 -54.05
C SER A 123 -26.69 -14.19 -55.12
N ILE A 124 -26.34 -14.33 -56.41
CA ILE A 124 -27.17 -13.83 -57.52
C ILE A 124 -28.57 -14.45 -57.52
N GLN A 125 -28.69 -15.77 -57.29
CA GLN A 125 -29.99 -16.44 -57.21
C GLN A 125 -30.85 -15.87 -56.06
N ILE A 126 -30.27 -15.73 -54.87
CA ILE A 126 -30.98 -15.23 -53.68
C ILE A 126 -31.35 -13.75 -53.82
N LEU A 127 -30.48 -12.93 -54.41
CA LEU A 127 -30.76 -11.53 -54.71
C LEU A 127 -31.86 -11.37 -55.76
N LYS A 128 -31.92 -12.24 -56.80
CA LYS A 128 -33.04 -12.24 -57.77
C LYS A 128 -34.38 -12.57 -57.08
N THR A 129 -34.39 -13.50 -56.14
CA THR A 129 -35.59 -13.78 -55.32
C THR A 129 -35.96 -12.59 -54.43
N ALA A 130 -34.98 -11.88 -53.87
CA ALA A 130 -35.22 -10.64 -53.12
C ALA A 130 -35.86 -9.55 -54.02
N VAL A 131 -35.30 -9.32 -55.22
CA VAL A 131 -35.83 -8.39 -56.23
C VAL A 131 -37.30 -8.71 -56.55
N ALA A 132 -37.60 -9.97 -56.90
CA ALA A 132 -38.97 -10.39 -57.20
C ALA A 132 -39.93 -10.16 -56.02
N THR A 133 -39.48 -10.44 -54.79
CA THR A 133 -40.27 -10.23 -53.57
C THR A 133 -40.56 -8.74 -53.31
N TYR A 134 -39.56 -7.87 -53.50
CA TYR A 134 -39.73 -6.41 -53.39
C TYR A 134 -40.66 -5.85 -54.46
N LEU A 135 -40.55 -6.31 -55.72
CA LEU A 135 -41.42 -5.87 -56.81
C LEU A 135 -42.88 -6.29 -56.60
N ALA A 136 -43.14 -7.47 -56.03
CA ALA A 136 -44.49 -7.93 -55.69
C ALA A 136 -45.20 -6.99 -54.70
N ILE A 137 -44.47 -6.38 -53.75
CA ILE A 137 -44.98 -5.37 -52.81
C ILE A 137 -44.79 -3.92 -53.29
N ARG A 138 -44.40 -3.73 -54.56
CA ARG A 138 -44.13 -2.42 -55.21
C ARG A 138 -43.02 -1.58 -54.54
N ASP A 139 -42.13 -2.20 -53.74
CA ASP A 139 -40.94 -1.54 -53.21
C ASP A 139 -39.85 -1.46 -54.29
N THR A 140 -39.99 -0.48 -55.18
CA THR A 140 -39.01 -0.21 -56.24
C THR A 140 -37.62 0.12 -55.70
N MET A 141 -37.50 0.62 -54.47
CA MET A 141 -36.21 1.00 -53.89
C MET A 141 -35.51 -0.20 -53.25
N GLY A 142 -36.23 -1.07 -52.56
CA GLY A 142 -35.72 -2.36 -52.09
C GLY A 142 -35.27 -3.24 -53.26
N ALA A 143 -36.07 -3.31 -54.33
CA ALA A 143 -35.72 -4.00 -55.56
C ALA A 143 -34.44 -3.44 -56.19
N ALA A 144 -34.33 -2.12 -56.33
CA ALA A 144 -33.17 -1.46 -56.93
C ALA A 144 -31.89 -1.63 -56.09
N ASN A 145 -31.97 -1.59 -54.76
CA ASN A 145 -30.82 -1.90 -53.89
C ASN A 145 -30.34 -3.36 -54.08
N ALA A 146 -31.27 -4.32 -54.24
CA ALA A 146 -30.94 -5.72 -54.52
C ALA A 146 -30.35 -5.90 -55.93
N MET A 147 -30.86 -5.19 -56.94
CA MET A 147 -30.28 -5.12 -58.28
C MET A 147 -28.85 -4.59 -58.25
N ALA A 148 -28.58 -3.49 -57.55
CA ALA A 148 -27.23 -2.94 -57.41
C ALA A 148 -26.23 -3.99 -56.88
N LYS A 149 -26.63 -4.80 -55.88
CA LYS A 149 -25.79 -5.88 -55.36
C LYS A 149 -25.62 -7.06 -56.33
N ILE A 150 -26.57 -7.33 -57.22
CA ILE A 150 -26.33 -8.22 -58.37
C ILE A 150 -25.28 -7.59 -59.29
N GLY A 151 -25.38 -6.29 -59.57
CA GLY A 151 -24.38 -5.53 -60.33
C GLY A 151 -22.96 -5.69 -59.79
N ASN A 152 -22.77 -5.51 -58.48
CA ASN A 152 -21.47 -5.74 -57.81
C ASN A 152 -20.91 -7.16 -58.03
N VAL A 153 -21.75 -8.20 -57.98
CA VAL A 153 -21.29 -9.58 -58.21
C VAL A 153 -20.98 -9.85 -59.68
N VAL A 154 -21.78 -9.29 -60.60
CA VAL A 154 -21.59 -9.40 -62.04
C VAL A 154 -20.32 -8.67 -62.50
N GLU A 155 -19.99 -7.53 -61.87
CA GLU A 155 -18.74 -6.79 -62.03
C GLU A 155 -17.52 -7.59 -61.54
N VAL A 156 -17.61 -8.23 -60.37
CA VAL A 156 -16.55 -9.12 -59.85
C VAL A 156 -16.34 -10.35 -60.76
N LYS A 157 -17.37 -10.78 -61.50
CA LYS A 157 -17.27 -11.81 -62.55
C LYS A 157 -16.79 -11.27 -63.91
N GLY A 158 -16.44 -9.99 -64.02
CA GLY A 158 -15.86 -9.35 -65.21
C GLY A 158 -16.87 -8.83 -66.25
N ASP A 159 -18.18 -9.01 -66.05
CA ASP A 159 -19.21 -8.49 -66.96
C ASP A 159 -19.59 -7.05 -66.59
N TYR A 160 -18.68 -6.12 -66.89
CA TYR A 160 -18.88 -4.69 -66.62
C TYR A 160 -20.12 -4.13 -67.34
N GLN A 161 -20.47 -4.64 -68.53
CA GLN A 161 -21.67 -4.21 -69.28
C GLN A 161 -22.97 -4.73 -68.63
N GLY A 162 -22.96 -5.94 -68.09
CA GLY A 162 -24.03 -6.48 -67.24
C GLY A 162 -24.21 -5.69 -65.96
N ALA A 163 -23.11 -5.39 -65.26
CA ALA A 163 -23.14 -4.60 -64.04
C ALA A 163 -23.70 -3.18 -64.28
N ASN A 164 -23.28 -2.51 -65.37
CA ASN A 164 -23.74 -1.17 -65.74
C ASN A 164 -25.28 -1.08 -65.83
N ARG A 165 -25.95 -2.10 -66.35
CA ARG A 165 -27.43 -2.14 -66.45
C ARG A 165 -28.07 -2.04 -65.06
N TYR A 166 -27.64 -2.89 -64.12
CA TYR A 166 -28.14 -2.88 -62.75
C TYR A 166 -27.78 -1.58 -61.99
N TYR A 167 -26.64 -0.96 -62.30
CA TYR A 167 -26.25 0.33 -61.72
C TYR A 167 -27.07 1.51 -62.28
N LEU A 168 -27.45 1.47 -63.56
CA LEU A 168 -28.35 2.45 -64.17
C LEU A 168 -29.78 2.33 -63.63
N ASP A 169 -30.30 1.10 -63.46
CA ASP A 169 -31.60 0.86 -62.81
C ASP A 169 -31.60 1.43 -61.37
N TYR A 170 -30.52 1.22 -60.62
CA TYR A 170 -30.35 1.75 -59.27
C TYR A 170 -30.25 3.29 -59.23
N TYR A 171 -29.48 3.88 -60.15
CA TYR A 171 -29.40 5.34 -60.33
C TYR A 171 -30.77 5.95 -60.59
N GLN A 172 -31.56 5.36 -61.49
CA GLN A 172 -32.91 5.85 -61.81
C GLN A 172 -33.87 5.69 -60.62
N ALA A 173 -33.81 4.58 -59.87
CA ALA A 173 -34.62 4.41 -58.67
C ALA A 173 -34.30 5.45 -57.59
N ALA A 174 -33.01 5.69 -57.32
CA ALA A 174 -32.56 6.69 -56.34
C ALA A 174 -32.96 8.12 -56.74
N LEU A 175 -32.78 8.48 -58.02
CA LEU A 175 -33.16 9.77 -58.58
C LEU A 175 -34.67 10.01 -58.46
N ASN A 176 -35.50 9.03 -58.82
CA ASN A 176 -36.96 9.09 -58.71
C ASN A 176 -37.45 9.16 -57.25
N LYS A 177 -36.71 8.58 -56.30
CA LYS A 177 -36.98 8.69 -54.85
C LYS A 177 -36.43 9.96 -54.20
N LYS A 178 -35.56 10.72 -54.88
CA LYS A 178 -34.79 11.84 -54.32
C LYS A 178 -33.96 11.44 -53.09
N ASP A 179 -33.41 10.23 -53.11
CA ASP A 179 -32.54 9.69 -52.08
C ASP A 179 -31.08 10.05 -52.39
N ASP A 180 -30.59 11.15 -51.82
CA ASP A 180 -29.22 11.64 -52.01
C ASP A 180 -28.14 10.59 -51.66
N PHE A 181 -28.38 9.69 -50.70
CA PHE A 181 -27.40 8.69 -50.26
C PHE A 181 -27.34 7.49 -51.21
N ALA A 182 -28.50 7.00 -51.66
CA ALA A 182 -28.55 5.98 -52.69
C ALA A 182 -28.06 6.53 -54.04
N TYR A 183 -28.36 7.80 -54.34
CA TYR A 183 -27.90 8.47 -55.57
C TYR A 183 -26.38 8.68 -55.56
N LEU A 184 -25.80 9.11 -54.43
CA LEU A 184 -24.34 9.09 -54.20
C LEU A 184 -23.77 7.69 -54.45
N THR A 185 -24.35 6.66 -53.84
CA THR A 185 -23.91 5.26 -53.97
C THR A 185 -23.96 4.76 -55.41
N ALA A 186 -25.03 5.08 -56.16
CA ALA A 186 -25.17 4.71 -57.57
C ALA A 186 -24.12 5.38 -58.45
N ASN A 187 -23.83 6.66 -58.21
CA ASN A 187 -22.78 7.38 -58.93
C ASN A 187 -21.37 6.85 -58.61
N ILE A 188 -21.10 6.34 -57.40
CA ILE A 188 -19.83 5.65 -57.07
C ILE A 188 -19.66 4.38 -57.92
N TYR A 189 -20.69 3.53 -58.00
CA TYR A 189 -20.61 2.32 -58.84
C TYR A 189 -20.44 2.65 -60.33
N LEU A 190 -21.23 3.59 -60.86
CA LEU A 190 -21.12 4.02 -62.26
C LEU A 190 -19.76 4.67 -62.57
N THR A 191 -19.15 5.38 -61.61
CA THR A 191 -17.80 5.95 -61.76
C THR A 191 -16.74 4.87 -61.98
N GLY A 192 -16.71 3.84 -61.13
CA GLY A 192 -15.76 2.74 -61.28
C GLY A 192 -16.04 1.91 -62.53
N ASN A 193 -17.31 1.58 -62.77
CA ASN A 193 -17.73 0.76 -63.91
C ASN A 193 -17.42 1.41 -65.27
N TYR A 194 -17.65 2.72 -65.43
CA TYR A 194 -17.32 3.42 -66.68
C TYR A 194 -15.81 3.60 -66.92
N LEU A 195 -14.95 3.49 -65.89
CA LEU A 195 -13.51 3.37 -66.10
C LEU A 195 -13.14 2.02 -66.72
N TYR A 196 -13.71 0.91 -66.20
CA TYR A 196 -13.47 -0.42 -66.77
C TYR A 196 -14.10 -0.63 -68.16
N LEU A 197 -15.12 0.15 -68.51
CA LEU A 197 -15.71 0.20 -69.86
C LEU A 197 -15.01 1.20 -70.81
N ASP A 198 -13.81 1.67 -70.46
CA ASP A 198 -13.02 2.67 -71.22
C ASP A 198 -13.84 3.90 -71.65
N ASN A 199 -14.66 4.41 -70.73
CA ASN A 199 -15.48 5.59 -70.93
C ASN A 199 -15.21 6.65 -69.83
N PRO A 200 -13.97 7.18 -69.76
CA PRO A 200 -13.58 8.09 -68.69
C PRO A 200 -14.40 9.38 -68.69
N SER A 201 -14.96 9.81 -69.82
CA SER A 201 -15.89 10.95 -69.90
C SER A 201 -17.18 10.73 -69.10
N LYS A 202 -17.78 9.53 -69.14
CA LYS A 202 -18.94 9.20 -68.30
C LYS A 202 -18.53 8.98 -66.84
N ALA A 203 -17.39 8.34 -66.60
CA ALA A 203 -16.86 8.20 -65.24
C ALA A 203 -16.64 9.58 -64.59
N ARG A 204 -16.15 10.58 -65.35
CA ARG A 204 -15.99 11.97 -64.92
C ARG A 204 -17.30 12.59 -64.46
N PHE A 205 -18.35 12.52 -65.28
CA PHE A 205 -19.69 13.03 -64.97
C PHE A 205 -20.24 12.44 -63.66
N HIS A 206 -20.15 11.12 -63.49
CA HIS A 206 -20.61 10.49 -62.25
C HIS A 206 -19.74 10.88 -61.06
N ASN A 207 -18.41 10.98 -61.23
CA ASN A 207 -17.50 11.39 -60.16
C ASN A 207 -17.66 12.88 -59.76
N ASP A 208 -18.08 13.76 -60.68
CA ASP A 208 -18.46 15.15 -60.39
C ASP A 208 -19.63 15.18 -59.38
N ILE A 209 -20.62 14.29 -59.57
CA ILE A 209 -21.77 14.14 -58.68
C ILE A 209 -21.35 13.54 -57.32
N VAL A 210 -20.47 12.53 -57.30
CA VAL A 210 -19.95 11.94 -56.04
C VAL A 210 -19.24 13.00 -55.20
N ILE A 211 -18.37 13.82 -55.81
CA ILE A 211 -17.66 14.90 -55.11
C ILE A 211 -18.65 15.90 -54.49
N ALA A 212 -19.59 16.44 -55.29
CA ALA A 212 -20.52 17.47 -54.85
C ALA A 212 -21.45 16.98 -53.72
N LEU A 213 -21.99 15.76 -53.84
CA LEU A 213 -22.83 15.16 -52.80
C LEU A 213 -22.04 14.83 -51.54
N SER A 214 -20.78 14.37 -51.68
CA SER A 214 -19.97 14.02 -50.52
C SER A 214 -19.56 15.25 -49.71
N GLN A 215 -19.24 16.37 -50.37
CA GLN A 215 -19.02 17.66 -49.71
C GLN A 215 -20.31 18.16 -49.03
N LYS A 216 -21.45 18.16 -49.73
CA LYS A 216 -22.77 18.58 -49.22
C LYS A 216 -23.16 17.87 -47.92
N HIS A 217 -22.84 16.57 -47.79
CA HIS A 217 -23.27 15.70 -46.69
C HIS A 217 -22.15 15.29 -45.72
N GLY A 218 -20.97 15.92 -45.78
CA GLY A 218 -19.84 15.62 -44.88
C GLY A 218 -19.31 14.18 -44.98
N ARG A 219 -19.40 13.57 -46.17
CA ARG A 219 -19.04 12.17 -46.42
C ARG A 219 -17.57 12.02 -46.75
N SER A 220 -16.71 12.16 -45.75
CA SER A 220 -15.24 12.17 -45.90
C SER A 220 -14.67 10.95 -46.62
N LEU A 221 -15.19 9.75 -46.34
CA LEU A 221 -14.70 8.51 -46.94
C LEU A 221 -15.05 8.43 -48.43
N GLU A 222 -16.29 8.73 -48.79
CA GLU A 222 -16.74 8.78 -50.18
C GLU A 222 -16.06 9.92 -50.97
N TYR A 223 -15.83 11.07 -50.34
CA TYR A 223 -15.06 12.17 -50.93
C TYR A 223 -13.62 11.77 -51.25
N SER A 224 -12.92 11.13 -50.30
CA SER A 224 -11.56 10.61 -50.51
C SER A 224 -11.52 9.60 -51.66
N ALA A 225 -12.47 8.65 -51.72
CA ALA A 225 -12.58 7.71 -52.83
C ALA A 225 -12.82 8.42 -54.19
N ALA A 226 -13.60 9.50 -54.20
CA ALA A 226 -13.87 10.30 -55.39
C ALA A 226 -12.64 11.08 -55.90
N LEU A 227 -11.76 11.54 -55.00
CA LEU A 227 -10.46 12.12 -55.38
C LEU A 227 -9.53 11.08 -56.01
N LYS A 228 -9.49 9.86 -55.47
CA LYS A 228 -8.74 8.74 -56.09
C LYS A 228 -9.29 8.41 -57.48
N TYR A 229 -10.61 8.31 -57.65
CA TYR A 229 -11.21 8.12 -58.96
C TYR A 229 -10.94 9.31 -59.89
N ARG A 230 -10.92 10.55 -59.40
CA ARG A 230 -10.57 11.73 -60.21
C ARG A 230 -9.19 11.59 -60.82
N ALA A 231 -8.19 11.15 -60.06
CA ALA A 231 -6.85 10.91 -60.59
C ALA A 231 -6.87 9.89 -61.75
N MET A 232 -7.53 8.74 -61.54
CA MET A 232 -7.65 7.68 -62.57
C MET A 232 -8.38 8.17 -63.84
N ILE A 233 -9.44 8.97 -63.68
CA ILE A 233 -10.23 9.55 -64.78
C ILE A 233 -9.41 10.56 -65.58
N GLU A 234 -8.74 11.50 -64.91
CA GLU A 234 -7.95 12.52 -65.59
C GLU A 234 -6.71 11.90 -66.28
N ALA A 235 -6.12 10.83 -65.71
CA ALA A 235 -5.07 10.05 -66.36
C ALA A 235 -5.57 9.37 -67.65
N ALA A 236 -6.74 8.71 -67.60
CA ALA A 236 -7.36 8.09 -68.78
C ALA A 236 -7.80 9.10 -69.86
N LEU A 237 -7.98 10.38 -69.50
CA LEU A 237 -8.22 11.49 -70.43
C LEU A 237 -6.93 12.16 -70.93
N GLY A 238 -5.75 11.68 -70.55
CA GLY A 238 -4.45 12.29 -70.88
C GLY A 238 -4.13 13.59 -70.12
N ASN A 239 -5.00 14.01 -69.18
CA ASN A 239 -4.83 15.21 -68.37
C ASN A 239 -3.87 14.96 -67.19
N HIS A 240 -2.61 14.61 -67.47
CA HIS A 240 -1.64 14.19 -66.46
C HIS A 240 -1.49 15.18 -65.29
N GLU A 241 -1.45 16.49 -65.55
CA GLU A 241 -1.41 17.54 -64.51
C GLU A 241 -2.58 17.44 -63.52
N LYS A 242 -3.81 17.31 -64.04
CA LYS A 242 -5.03 17.18 -63.22
C LYS A 242 -5.07 15.84 -62.48
N SER A 243 -4.51 14.79 -63.07
CA SER A 243 -4.31 13.50 -62.40
C SER A 243 -3.38 13.64 -61.19
N TYR A 244 -2.22 14.28 -61.34
CA TYR A 244 -1.30 14.52 -60.24
C TYR A 244 -1.90 15.42 -59.15
N ALA A 245 -2.60 16.50 -59.52
CA ALA A 245 -3.29 17.37 -58.57
C ALA A 245 -4.36 16.60 -57.77
N ALA A 246 -5.20 15.80 -58.44
CA ALA A 246 -6.22 14.98 -57.78
C ALA A 246 -5.62 13.89 -56.87
N LEU A 247 -4.49 13.29 -57.28
CA LEU A 247 -3.77 12.31 -56.47
C LEU A 247 -3.11 12.97 -55.25
N TRP A 248 -2.61 14.20 -55.38
CA TRP A 248 -2.08 14.98 -54.26
C TRP A 248 -3.17 15.28 -53.23
N SER A 249 -4.31 15.86 -53.66
CA SER A 249 -5.45 16.11 -52.77
C SER A 249 -6.01 14.83 -52.15
N TYR A 250 -5.95 13.69 -52.84
CA TYR A 250 -6.26 12.39 -52.25
C TYR A 250 -5.29 12.03 -51.12
N MET A 251 -3.97 12.14 -51.34
CA MET A 251 -2.96 11.79 -50.33
C MET A 251 -3.02 12.70 -49.10
N GLU A 252 -3.14 14.01 -49.31
CA GLU A 252 -3.30 15.03 -48.27
C GLU A 252 -4.53 14.73 -47.39
N TYR A 253 -5.70 14.57 -48.01
CA TYR A 253 -6.95 14.26 -47.30
C TYR A 253 -6.95 12.88 -46.62
N TYR A 254 -6.33 11.88 -47.24
CA TYR A 254 -6.26 10.52 -46.71
C TYR A 254 -5.29 10.41 -45.53
N GLN A 255 -4.18 11.16 -45.54
CA GLN A 255 -3.26 11.26 -44.40
C GLN A 255 -3.98 11.81 -43.17
N ASP A 256 -4.67 12.95 -43.29
CA ASP A 256 -5.44 13.51 -42.17
C ASP A 256 -6.52 12.54 -41.65
N THR A 257 -7.21 11.82 -42.55
CA THR A 257 -8.30 10.91 -42.17
C THR A 257 -7.80 9.63 -41.50
N LEU A 258 -6.70 9.02 -41.96
CA LEU A 258 -6.18 7.76 -41.41
C LEU A 258 -5.31 7.99 -40.17
N MET A 259 -4.37 8.94 -40.24
CA MET A 259 -3.47 9.26 -39.12
C MET A 259 -4.22 9.76 -37.89
N ALA A 260 -5.41 10.33 -38.03
CA ALA A 260 -6.25 10.70 -36.88
C ALA A 260 -6.74 9.47 -36.07
N LYS A 261 -6.96 8.32 -36.74
CA LYS A 261 -7.45 7.09 -36.11
C LYS A 261 -6.32 6.25 -35.54
N GLU A 262 -5.21 6.12 -36.27
CA GLU A 262 -4.03 5.36 -35.82
C GLU A 262 -3.35 6.07 -34.64
N ARG A 263 -3.11 7.38 -34.72
CA ARG A 263 -2.56 8.15 -33.59
C ARG A 263 -3.46 8.12 -32.35
N LEU A 264 -4.78 8.03 -32.50
CA LEU A 264 -5.68 7.90 -31.34
C LEU A 264 -5.43 6.56 -30.62
N GLN A 265 -5.33 5.46 -31.35
CA GLN A 265 -5.07 4.13 -30.78
C GLN A 265 -3.65 4.00 -30.22
N GLU A 266 -2.65 4.58 -30.87
CA GLU A 266 -1.28 4.63 -30.35
C GLU A 266 -1.18 5.49 -29.08
N VAL A 267 -1.83 6.66 -29.03
CA VAL A 267 -1.85 7.52 -27.84
C VAL A 267 -2.59 6.85 -26.68
N GLU A 268 -3.70 6.15 -26.93
CA GLU A 268 -4.40 5.35 -25.91
C GLU A 268 -3.52 4.19 -25.40
N ALA A 269 -2.81 3.49 -26.28
CA ALA A 269 -1.91 2.39 -25.91
C ALA A 269 -0.67 2.88 -25.14
N LEU A 270 -0.01 3.94 -25.61
CA LEU A 270 1.13 4.58 -24.94
C LEU A 270 0.73 5.14 -23.56
N LYS A 271 -0.45 5.76 -23.45
CA LYS A 271 -0.98 6.22 -22.16
C LYS A 271 -1.22 5.05 -21.21
N ALA A 272 -1.81 3.94 -21.69
CA ALA A 272 -2.03 2.76 -20.87
C ALA A 272 -0.71 2.11 -20.40
N GLN A 273 0.31 2.04 -21.26
CA GLN A 273 1.65 1.57 -20.89
C GLN A 273 2.30 2.48 -19.84
N TYR A 274 2.34 3.79 -20.08
CA TYR A 274 2.92 4.78 -19.16
C TYR A 274 2.22 4.79 -17.79
N GLU A 275 0.89 4.69 -17.77
CA GLU A 275 0.13 4.56 -16.52
C GLU A 275 0.44 3.25 -15.78
N ASN A 276 0.74 2.16 -16.47
CA ASN A 276 1.11 0.89 -15.84
C ASN A 276 2.54 0.90 -15.30
N GLU A 277 3.52 1.37 -16.07
CA GLU A 277 4.91 1.54 -15.61
C GLU A 277 4.99 2.45 -14.38
N LYS A 278 4.20 3.54 -14.37
CA LYS A 278 4.04 4.42 -13.21
C LYS A 278 3.41 3.71 -11.99
N LYS A 279 2.44 2.82 -12.20
CA LYS A 279 1.85 2.01 -11.12
C LYS A 279 2.86 0.98 -10.58
N GLU A 280 3.59 0.28 -11.45
CA GLU A 280 4.60 -0.72 -11.06
C GLU A 280 5.75 -0.10 -10.27
N THR A 281 6.29 1.03 -10.73
CA THR A 281 7.31 1.79 -9.98
C THR A 281 6.79 2.35 -8.65
N GLN A 282 5.52 2.77 -8.59
CA GLN A 282 4.89 3.19 -7.34
C GLN A 282 4.65 2.02 -6.37
N ILE A 283 4.27 0.85 -6.86
CA ILE A 283 4.13 -0.38 -6.08
C ILE A 283 5.50 -0.84 -5.55
N ALA A 284 6.55 -0.84 -6.38
CA ALA A 284 7.89 -1.23 -5.97
C ALA A 284 8.48 -0.31 -4.89
N THR A 285 8.24 1.00 -4.99
CA THR A 285 8.66 1.97 -3.96
C THR A 285 7.85 1.84 -2.68
N GLN A 286 6.54 1.61 -2.75
CA GLN A 286 5.69 1.32 -1.58
C GLN A 286 6.06 0.01 -0.88
N ALA A 287 6.32 -1.07 -1.63
CA ALA A 287 6.74 -2.36 -1.08
C ALA A 287 8.07 -2.24 -0.30
N LYS A 288 9.04 -1.51 -0.86
CA LYS A 288 10.32 -1.22 -0.18
C LYS A 288 10.14 -0.35 1.07
N GLN A 289 9.23 0.61 1.05
CA GLN A 289 8.89 1.40 2.24
C GLN A 289 8.28 0.50 3.34
N LEU A 290 7.29 -0.33 3.00
CA LEU A 290 6.66 -1.29 3.92
C LEU A 290 7.68 -2.24 4.55
N GLU A 291 8.61 -2.79 3.77
CA GLU A 291 9.71 -3.63 4.27
C GLU A 291 10.57 -2.88 5.29
N THR A 292 10.95 -1.62 5.01
CA THR A 292 11.72 -0.81 5.97
C THR A 292 10.94 -0.44 7.23
N GLU A 293 9.63 -0.21 7.16
CA GLU A 293 8.79 0.05 8.34
C GLU A 293 8.59 -1.21 9.20
N HIS A 294 8.38 -2.38 8.57
CA HIS A 294 8.34 -3.64 9.31
C HIS A 294 9.66 -3.95 10.01
N LEU A 295 10.80 -3.70 9.36
CA LEU A 295 12.12 -3.86 9.99
C LEU A 295 12.31 -2.90 11.18
N LYS A 296 11.92 -1.63 11.05
CA LYS A 296 11.93 -0.65 12.17
C LYS A 296 11.06 -1.11 13.33
N GLN A 297 9.84 -1.60 13.06
CA GLN A 297 8.92 -2.10 14.09
C GLN A 297 9.50 -3.32 14.82
N GLN A 298 10.10 -4.28 14.10
CA GLN A 298 10.77 -5.43 14.70
C GLN A 298 11.96 -5.02 15.59
N LEU A 299 12.80 -4.09 15.12
CA LEU A 299 13.92 -3.55 15.90
C LEU A 299 13.46 -2.78 17.15
N LEU A 300 12.38 -1.98 17.06
CA LEU A 300 11.78 -1.28 18.20
C LEU A 300 11.22 -2.24 19.25
N LEU A 301 10.47 -3.26 18.82
CA LEU A 301 9.92 -4.29 19.71
C LEU A 301 11.02 -5.13 20.37
N GLY A 302 12.04 -5.51 19.62
CA GLY A 302 13.22 -6.22 20.14
C GLY A 302 14.01 -5.38 21.16
N GLY A 303 14.22 -4.09 20.88
CA GLY A 303 14.86 -3.15 21.79
C GLY A 303 14.07 -2.93 23.09
N LEU A 304 12.75 -2.81 23.00
CA LEU A 304 11.85 -2.72 24.17
C LEU A 304 11.89 -3.99 25.02
N ALA A 305 11.83 -5.17 24.40
CA ALA A 305 11.93 -6.45 25.10
C ALA A 305 13.28 -6.63 25.79
N PHE A 306 14.38 -6.24 25.13
CA PHE A 306 15.72 -6.28 25.71
C PHE A 306 15.86 -5.30 26.89
N ALA A 307 15.40 -4.06 26.74
CA ALA A 307 15.42 -3.07 27.82
C ALA A 307 14.60 -3.52 29.05
N LEU A 308 13.43 -4.13 28.83
CA LEU A 308 12.62 -4.72 29.88
C LEU A 308 13.36 -5.87 30.60
N ALA A 309 13.97 -6.79 29.85
CA ALA A 309 14.73 -7.91 30.41
C ALA A 309 15.93 -7.43 31.25
N VAL A 310 16.69 -6.45 30.75
CA VAL A 310 17.80 -5.82 31.49
C VAL A 310 17.27 -5.14 32.76
N GLY A 311 16.15 -4.41 32.68
CA GLY A 311 15.51 -3.79 33.84
C GLY A 311 15.09 -4.79 34.93
N VAL A 312 14.51 -5.93 34.55
CA VAL A 312 14.14 -7.01 35.47
C VAL A 312 15.38 -7.64 36.12
N VAL A 313 16.43 -7.92 35.35
CA VAL A 313 17.70 -8.47 35.86
C VAL A 313 18.37 -7.50 36.84
N LEU A 314 18.44 -6.20 36.50
CA LEU A 314 18.96 -5.16 37.38
C LEU A 314 18.15 -5.03 38.68
N PHE A 315 16.81 -5.08 38.61
CA PHE A 315 15.94 -5.04 39.78
C PHE A 315 16.19 -6.22 40.73
N ILE A 316 16.34 -7.44 40.19
CA ILE A 316 16.66 -8.64 40.96
C ILE A 316 18.06 -8.53 41.60
N LEU A 317 19.07 -8.07 40.85
CA LEU A 317 20.43 -7.87 41.34
C LEU A 317 20.49 -6.84 42.47
N VAL A 318 19.86 -5.66 42.30
CA VAL A 318 19.81 -4.60 43.33
C VAL A 318 19.08 -5.09 44.58
N ARG A 319 17.98 -5.83 44.43
CA ARG A 319 17.25 -6.43 45.56
C ARG A 319 18.08 -7.46 46.32
N SER A 320 18.84 -8.29 45.60
CA SER A 320 19.76 -9.29 46.17
C SER A 320 20.92 -8.62 46.92
N LEU A 321 21.59 -7.64 46.31
CA LEU A 321 22.66 -6.86 46.95
C LEU A 321 22.17 -6.14 48.22
N LYS A 322 20.99 -5.51 48.18
CA LYS A 322 20.40 -4.82 49.33
C LYS A 322 20.01 -5.77 50.47
N LYS A 323 19.67 -7.04 50.18
CA LYS A 323 19.50 -8.08 51.21
C LYS A 323 20.85 -8.45 51.84
N ARG A 324 21.85 -8.76 51.03
CA ARG A 324 23.20 -9.18 51.48
C ARG A 324 23.92 -8.10 52.29
N ASN A 325 23.72 -6.82 51.97
CA ASN A 325 24.26 -5.71 52.77
C ASN A 325 23.60 -5.62 54.14
N ARG A 326 22.27 -5.71 54.23
CA ARG A 326 21.55 -5.74 55.52
C ARG A 326 21.94 -6.93 56.39
N GLU A 327 22.17 -8.10 55.78
CA GLU A 327 22.68 -9.29 56.48
C GLU A 327 24.09 -9.04 57.05
N LYS A 328 24.99 -8.41 56.29
CA LYS A 328 26.33 -8.00 56.78
C LYS A 328 26.25 -6.95 57.89
N GLU A 329 25.45 -5.90 57.71
CA GLU A 329 25.24 -4.83 58.70
C GLU A 329 24.76 -5.41 60.03
N PHE A 330 23.81 -6.35 60.00
CA PHE A 330 23.31 -7.03 61.19
C PHE A 330 24.39 -7.88 61.88
N LEU A 331 25.14 -8.69 61.11
CA LEU A 331 26.22 -9.53 61.64
C LEU A 331 27.34 -8.70 62.29
N ILE A 332 27.72 -7.56 61.69
CA ILE A 332 28.72 -6.64 62.26
C ILE A 332 28.24 -6.09 63.61
N LYS A 333 26.98 -5.66 63.72
CA LYS A 333 26.41 -5.18 64.99
C LYS A 333 26.40 -6.27 66.07
N GLU A 334 25.99 -7.49 65.72
CA GLU A 334 25.97 -8.63 66.64
C GLU A 334 27.38 -8.96 67.18
N VAL A 335 28.42 -8.90 66.33
CA VAL A 335 29.81 -9.07 66.77
C VAL A 335 30.23 -7.98 67.76
N HIS A 336 29.97 -6.70 67.48
CA HIS A 336 30.32 -5.61 68.40
C HIS A 336 29.57 -5.70 69.74
N HIS A 337 28.28 -6.07 69.73
CA HIS A 337 27.53 -6.31 70.97
C HIS A 337 28.14 -7.45 71.80
N ARG A 338 28.55 -8.55 71.17
CA ARG A 338 29.24 -9.66 71.86
C ARG A 338 30.60 -9.26 72.42
N VAL A 339 31.40 -8.49 71.67
CA VAL A 339 32.71 -7.98 72.16
C VAL A 339 32.52 -7.10 73.40
N LYS A 340 31.55 -6.17 73.39
CA LYS A 340 31.22 -5.36 74.58
C LYS A 340 30.84 -6.25 75.77
N ASN A 341 29.95 -7.21 75.59
CA ASN A 341 29.50 -8.09 76.66
C ASN A 341 30.67 -8.90 77.25
N ASN A 342 31.56 -9.42 76.40
CA ASN A 342 32.74 -10.17 76.84
C ASN A 342 33.70 -9.30 77.68
N LEU A 343 33.99 -8.06 77.25
CA LEU A 343 34.85 -7.14 78.00
C LEU A 343 34.23 -6.75 79.34
N GLN A 344 32.91 -6.52 79.39
CA GLN A 344 32.19 -6.22 80.63
C GLN A 344 32.23 -7.41 81.62
N ILE A 345 32.14 -8.66 81.12
CA ILE A 345 32.28 -9.87 81.94
C ILE A 345 33.71 -9.99 82.47
N LEU A 346 34.73 -9.74 81.64
CA LEU A 346 36.14 -9.80 82.04
C LEU A 346 36.46 -8.77 83.13
N SER A 347 36.05 -7.51 82.97
CA SER A 347 36.19 -6.46 84.00
C SER A 347 35.49 -6.84 85.31
N SER A 348 34.26 -7.38 85.21
CA SER A 348 33.51 -7.88 86.39
C SER A 348 34.23 -9.03 87.11
N LEU A 349 34.89 -9.94 86.39
CA LEU A 349 35.66 -11.04 86.97
C LEU A 349 36.93 -10.53 87.67
N LEU A 350 37.65 -9.60 87.06
CA LEU A 350 38.84 -8.97 87.66
C LEU A 350 38.46 -8.20 88.95
N HIS A 351 37.34 -7.48 88.96
CA HIS A 351 36.80 -6.80 90.15
C HIS A 351 36.34 -7.75 91.26
N LEU A 352 35.93 -8.97 90.92
CA LEU A 352 35.61 -10.01 91.91
C LEU A 352 36.85 -10.73 92.45
N GLN A 353 37.92 -10.82 91.64
CA GLN A 353 39.21 -11.38 92.06
C GLN A 353 39.98 -10.40 92.95
N SER A 354 40.03 -9.10 92.62
CA SER A 354 40.73 -8.09 93.40
C SER A 354 40.26 -8.04 94.86
N ARG A 355 38.96 -8.21 95.11
CA ARG A 355 38.34 -8.30 96.45
C ARG A 355 38.82 -9.49 97.31
N GLN A 356 39.48 -10.49 96.73
CA GLN A 356 39.92 -11.71 97.41
C GLN A 356 41.44 -11.78 97.61
N VAL A 357 42.20 -10.90 96.95
CA VAL A 357 43.65 -10.83 97.05
C VAL A 357 44.07 -10.04 98.29
N LYS A 358 45.11 -10.53 98.99
CA LYS A 358 45.69 -9.93 100.20
C LYS A 358 47.15 -9.48 100.04
N ASP A 359 47.73 -9.73 98.87
CA ASP A 359 49.07 -9.24 98.51
C ASP A 359 48.91 -7.98 97.67
N ASP A 360 49.49 -6.87 98.12
CA ASP A 360 49.30 -5.56 97.48
C ASP A 360 49.88 -5.52 96.06
N ALA A 361 50.96 -6.27 95.78
CA ALA A 361 51.55 -6.35 94.45
C ALA A 361 50.64 -7.07 93.45
N ALA A 362 50.05 -8.21 93.85
CA ALA A 362 49.05 -8.91 93.06
C ALA A 362 47.73 -8.13 92.92
N LEU A 363 47.32 -7.37 93.95
CA LEU A 363 46.14 -6.51 93.89
C LEU A 363 46.31 -5.37 92.86
N ASP A 364 47.47 -4.72 92.86
CA ASP A 364 47.80 -3.69 91.88
C ASP A 364 47.87 -4.24 90.45
N ALA A 365 48.46 -5.43 90.26
CA ALA A 365 48.50 -6.09 88.95
C ALA A 365 47.10 -6.42 88.39
N ILE A 366 46.15 -6.81 89.25
CA ILE A 366 44.75 -7.05 88.85
C ILE A 366 44.05 -5.74 88.49
N ARG A 367 44.29 -4.65 89.25
CA ARG A 367 43.75 -3.30 88.94
C ARG A 367 44.29 -2.77 87.61
N GLU A 368 45.59 -2.91 87.36
CA GLU A 368 46.22 -2.57 86.10
C GLU A 368 45.59 -3.33 84.92
N GLY A 369 45.35 -4.64 85.09
CA GLY A 369 44.62 -5.46 84.13
C GLY A 369 43.16 -5.02 83.92
N GLN A 370 42.45 -4.63 84.98
CA GLN A 370 41.08 -4.14 84.89
C GLN A 370 41.00 -2.83 84.09
N ASN A 371 41.87 -1.85 84.41
CA ASN A 371 41.91 -0.56 83.71
C ASN A 371 42.18 -0.73 82.21
N ARG A 372 43.04 -1.69 81.82
CA ARG A 372 43.27 -2.04 80.40
C ARG A 372 42.02 -2.62 79.71
N VAL A 373 41.26 -3.49 80.39
CA VAL A 373 40.01 -4.06 79.86
C VAL A 373 38.92 -2.99 79.71
N ASP A 374 38.79 -2.09 80.69
CA ASP A 374 37.83 -0.99 80.65
C ASP A 374 38.20 0.06 79.58
N ALA A 375 39.49 0.33 79.37
CA ALA A 375 39.99 1.16 78.26
C ALA A 375 39.58 0.58 76.89
N MET A 376 39.76 -0.72 76.67
CA MET A 376 39.31 -1.41 75.44
C MET A 376 37.78 -1.38 75.29
N GLY A 377 37.04 -1.62 76.38
CA GLY A 377 35.58 -1.60 76.39
C GLY A 377 34.99 -0.24 76.01
N LEU A 378 35.62 0.84 76.47
CA LEU A 378 35.21 2.21 76.16
C LEU A 378 35.43 2.55 74.67
N ILE A 379 36.54 2.15 74.07
CA ILE A 379 36.79 2.30 72.62
C ILE A 379 35.72 1.55 71.82
N HIS A 380 35.47 0.28 72.16
CA HIS A 380 34.44 -0.52 71.49
C HIS A 380 33.03 0.06 71.61
N GLN A 381 32.71 0.79 72.69
CA GLN A 381 31.43 1.48 72.81
C GLN A 381 31.34 2.74 71.92
N LYS A 382 32.41 3.55 71.82
CA LYS A 382 32.40 4.78 71.00
C LYS A 382 32.12 4.48 69.51
N LEU A 383 32.69 3.40 68.98
CA LEU A 383 32.54 2.97 67.58
C LEU A 383 31.09 2.67 67.15
N TYR A 384 30.22 2.27 68.10
CA TYR A 384 28.82 1.97 67.79
C TYR A 384 27.91 3.21 67.83
N LEU A 385 28.35 4.28 68.50
CA LEU A 385 27.56 5.51 68.71
C LEU A 385 27.89 6.62 67.70
N GLY A 386 29.00 6.52 66.98
CA GLY A 386 29.37 7.44 65.90
C GLY A 386 28.63 7.16 64.59
N ALA A 387 28.41 8.19 63.77
CA ALA A 387 27.85 8.05 62.43
C ALA A 387 28.81 7.32 61.45
N ASN A 388 30.12 7.45 61.68
CA ASN A 388 31.17 6.67 60.99
C ASN A 388 31.61 5.50 61.87
N VAL A 389 31.16 4.29 61.57
CA VAL A 389 31.42 3.05 62.32
C VAL A 389 32.92 2.63 62.36
N ALA A 390 33.78 3.35 61.62
CA ALA A 390 35.20 3.04 61.46
C ALA A 390 36.16 4.04 62.15
N GLN A 391 35.64 5.05 62.87
CA GLN A 391 36.46 6.13 63.45
C GLN A 391 36.07 6.44 64.90
N VAL A 392 37.08 6.72 65.72
CA VAL A 392 36.99 7.15 67.11
C VAL A 392 37.48 8.59 67.20
N GLU A 393 36.64 9.49 67.70
CA GLU A 393 37.09 10.84 68.07
C GLU A 393 37.88 10.74 69.38
N MET A 394 39.18 11.04 69.32
CA MET A 394 40.12 10.74 70.39
C MET A 394 40.02 11.68 71.58
N LYS A 395 39.50 12.90 71.42
CA LYS A 395 39.31 13.82 72.56
C LYS A 395 38.15 13.37 73.44
N ASP A 396 36.98 13.14 72.85
CA ASP A 396 35.79 12.63 73.52
C ASP A 396 36.03 11.23 74.14
N TYR A 397 36.97 10.45 73.61
CA TYR A 397 37.45 9.20 74.21
C TYR A 397 38.37 9.45 75.42
N LEU A 398 39.46 10.19 75.25
CA LEU A 398 40.46 10.41 76.30
C LEU A 398 39.89 11.20 77.49
N GLU A 399 39.03 12.19 77.24
CA GLU A 399 38.31 12.92 78.31
C GLU A 399 37.40 12.02 79.15
N GLN A 400 36.76 11.02 78.54
CA GLN A 400 35.92 10.06 79.25
C GLN A 400 36.77 9.03 79.99
N PHE A 401 37.86 8.56 79.38
CA PHE A 401 38.78 7.59 79.97
C PHE A 401 39.51 8.15 81.21
N GLY A 402 40.04 9.37 81.13
CA GLY A 402 40.74 10.00 82.25
C GLY A 402 39.85 10.24 83.48
N ARG A 403 38.53 10.48 83.28
CA ARG A 403 37.56 10.56 84.38
C ARG A 403 37.42 9.22 85.11
N THR A 404 37.28 8.13 84.38
CA THR A 404 37.23 6.77 84.96
C THR A 404 38.54 6.42 85.68
N MET A 405 39.69 6.90 85.20
CA MET A 405 40.97 6.71 85.88
C MET A 405 41.09 7.53 87.17
N LEU A 406 40.63 8.79 87.21
CA LEU A 406 40.62 9.59 88.46
C LEU A 406 39.73 8.95 89.53
N ASP A 407 38.51 8.53 89.16
CA ASP A 407 37.57 7.77 90.00
C ASP A 407 38.21 6.48 90.54
N SER A 408 38.80 5.65 89.67
CA SER A 408 39.43 4.37 90.04
C SER A 408 40.66 4.51 90.96
N PHE A 409 41.29 5.69 91.01
CA PHE A 409 42.40 6.00 91.93
C PHE A 409 41.97 6.83 93.16
N GLY A 410 40.69 7.22 93.28
CA GLY A 410 40.18 8.03 94.38
C GLY A 410 40.66 9.49 94.36
N LEU A 411 40.79 10.07 93.16
CA LEU A 411 41.31 11.42 92.89
C LEU A 411 40.25 12.30 92.18
N ASP A 412 38.97 12.00 92.37
CA ASP A 412 37.83 12.75 91.84
C ASP A 412 37.51 14.04 92.62
N ASP A 413 38.14 14.24 93.79
CA ASP A 413 38.03 15.40 94.67
C ASP A 413 38.52 16.75 94.07
N GLY A 414 39.07 16.73 92.85
CA GLY A 414 39.67 17.90 92.21
C GLY A 414 41.05 18.26 92.77
N SER A 415 41.78 17.29 93.32
CA SER A 415 43.22 17.43 93.58
C SER A 415 44.04 17.35 92.29
N VAL A 416 43.72 16.42 91.38
CA VAL A 416 44.43 16.23 90.10
C VAL A 416 43.53 16.59 88.92
N GLU A 417 43.96 17.56 88.11
CA GLU A 417 43.26 17.95 86.87
C GLU A 417 43.93 17.32 85.64
N ILE A 418 43.16 16.63 84.79
CA ILE A 418 43.66 16.18 83.48
C ILE A 418 43.12 17.11 82.38
N ARG A 419 44.03 17.72 81.61
CA ARG A 419 43.70 18.60 80.47
C ARG A 419 44.07 17.96 79.14
N TYR A 420 43.26 18.27 78.12
CA TYR A 420 43.38 17.76 76.76
C TYR A 420 43.48 18.95 75.77
N PRO A 421 44.62 19.67 75.72
CA PRO A 421 44.81 20.86 74.89
C PRO A 421 45.05 20.51 73.41
N GLN A 422 44.21 19.61 72.88
CA GLN A 422 44.22 19.11 71.51
C GLN A 422 42.93 19.50 70.76
N ASN A 423 43.04 19.59 69.44
CA ASN A 423 41.91 19.69 68.53
C ASN A 423 41.21 18.33 68.37
N LYS A 424 40.03 18.31 67.72
CA LYS A 424 39.38 17.04 67.37
C LYS A 424 40.25 16.22 66.42
N LEU A 425 40.36 14.93 66.69
CA LEU A 425 41.20 14.00 65.94
C LEU A 425 40.51 12.63 65.86
N GLU A 426 40.10 12.26 64.66
CA GLU A 426 39.48 10.97 64.37
C GLU A 426 40.54 9.95 63.91
N LEU A 427 40.60 8.81 64.61
CA LEU A 427 41.48 7.68 64.29
C LEU A 427 40.67 6.39 64.06
N ASP A 428 41.20 5.50 63.24
CA ASP A 428 40.71 4.13 63.09
C ASP A 428 40.91 3.29 64.37
N VAL A 429 40.15 2.18 64.46
CA VAL A 429 40.16 1.26 65.62
C VAL A 429 41.56 0.73 65.93
N ASP A 430 42.26 0.29 64.87
CA ASP A 430 43.53 -0.42 64.95
C ASP A 430 44.65 0.50 65.45
N THR A 431 44.52 1.82 65.23
CA THR A 431 45.40 2.85 65.78
C THR A 431 44.91 3.39 67.14
N ALA A 432 43.60 3.48 67.36
CA ALA A 432 43.02 4.01 68.60
C ALA A 432 43.25 3.10 69.80
N ILE A 433 43.15 1.77 69.66
CA ILE A 433 43.34 0.82 70.77
C ILE A 433 44.78 0.87 71.32
N PRO A 434 45.86 0.78 70.51
CA PRO A 434 47.22 0.95 71.00
C PRO A 434 47.46 2.29 71.71
N ILE A 435 46.90 3.39 71.20
CA ILE A 435 47.08 4.72 71.82
C ILE A 435 46.33 4.79 73.16
N GLY A 436 45.11 4.26 73.24
CA GLY A 436 44.36 4.17 74.50
C GLY A 436 45.11 3.36 75.57
N LEU A 437 45.76 2.27 75.18
CA LEU A 437 46.61 1.48 76.09
C LEU A 437 47.89 2.25 76.49
N ILE A 438 48.59 2.90 75.55
CA ILE A 438 49.77 3.72 75.90
C ILE A 438 49.39 4.84 76.88
N VAL A 439 48.24 5.51 76.67
CA VAL A 439 47.74 6.50 77.62
C VAL A 439 47.35 5.88 78.95
N ASN A 440 46.74 4.68 78.99
CA ASN A 440 46.48 3.95 80.24
C ASN A 440 47.78 3.77 81.05
N GLU A 441 48.85 3.27 80.43
CA GLU A 441 50.12 3.04 81.13
C GLU A 441 50.74 4.36 81.64
N LEU A 442 50.80 5.39 80.80
CA LEU A 442 51.38 6.68 81.17
C LEU A 442 50.56 7.38 82.26
N LEU A 443 49.23 7.33 82.18
CA LEU A 443 48.31 7.93 83.14
C LEU A 443 48.29 7.17 84.47
N ALA A 444 48.25 5.83 84.45
CA ALA A 444 48.33 5.01 85.67
C ALA A 444 49.62 5.28 86.45
N ASN A 445 50.77 5.29 85.77
CA ASN A 445 52.06 5.62 86.39
C ASN A 445 52.09 7.07 86.91
N SER A 446 51.52 8.03 86.16
CA SER A 446 51.45 9.43 86.60
C SER A 446 50.61 9.59 87.86
N LEU A 447 49.40 9.01 87.91
CA LEU A 447 48.51 9.09 89.08
C LEU A 447 49.13 8.38 90.30
N LYS A 448 49.78 7.23 90.10
CA LYS A 448 50.40 6.44 91.18
C LYS A 448 51.63 7.09 91.80
N TYR A 449 52.46 7.79 91.02
CA TYR A 449 53.79 8.23 91.46
C TYR A 449 54.04 9.75 91.48
N ALA A 450 53.29 10.56 90.72
CA ALA A 450 53.59 12.00 90.59
C ALA A 450 53.04 12.88 91.74
N PHE A 451 51.98 12.44 92.43
CA PHE A 451 51.24 13.26 93.42
C PHE A 451 51.25 12.75 94.89
N PRO A 452 52.35 12.15 95.42
CA PRO A 452 52.30 11.53 96.74
C PRO A 452 52.08 12.55 97.86
N GLY A 453 51.17 12.20 98.78
CA GLY A 453 50.74 13.02 99.92
C GLY A 453 49.51 13.91 99.65
N GLY A 454 48.64 13.55 98.70
CA GLY A 454 47.44 14.34 98.38
C GLY A 454 47.76 15.70 97.75
N ARG A 455 48.90 15.80 97.04
CA ARG A 455 49.35 17.04 96.42
C ARG A 455 48.51 17.36 95.18
N LYS A 456 48.06 18.61 95.08
CA LYS A 456 47.38 19.08 93.88
C LYS A 456 48.33 19.12 92.68
N GLY A 457 47.80 18.82 91.50
CA GLY A 457 48.60 18.72 90.28
C GLY A 457 47.78 18.74 88.99
N GLN A 458 48.48 18.76 87.86
CA GLN A 458 47.88 18.79 86.54
C GLN A 458 48.62 17.81 85.61
N ILE A 459 47.88 17.01 84.86
CA ILE A 459 48.38 16.17 83.76
C ILE A 459 47.88 16.80 82.46
N ASN A 460 48.76 16.97 81.48
CA ASN A 460 48.36 17.29 80.10
C ASN A 460 48.47 16.02 79.26
N ILE A 461 47.51 15.79 78.38
CA ILE A 461 47.54 14.71 77.38
C ILE A 461 47.31 15.35 76.01
N GLU A 462 48.31 15.26 75.13
CA GLU A 462 48.36 15.91 73.83
C GLU A 462 48.56 14.88 72.71
N LEU A 463 47.53 14.64 71.90
CA LEU A 463 47.59 13.79 70.71
C LEU A 463 47.45 14.62 69.42
N HIS A 464 48.56 14.77 68.69
CA HIS A 464 48.65 15.56 67.45
C HIS A 464 48.93 14.68 66.23
N LYS A 465 48.44 15.10 65.05
CA LYS A 465 48.69 14.43 63.76
C LYS A 465 49.41 15.36 62.80
N THR A 466 50.57 14.92 62.30
CA THR A 466 51.41 15.71 61.37
C THR A 466 51.12 15.37 59.91
N GLU A 467 51.54 16.26 59.00
CA GLU A 467 51.37 16.11 57.54
C GLU A 467 51.94 14.79 57.01
N ASN A 468 53.07 14.34 57.57
CA ASN A 468 53.71 13.05 57.28
C ASN A 468 52.96 11.83 57.85
N ARG A 469 51.67 11.98 58.20
CA ARG A 469 50.78 10.99 58.84
C ARG A 469 51.26 10.44 60.19
N LYS A 470 52.36 10.93 60.75
CA LYS A 470 52.85 10.53 62.07
C LYS A 470 51.99 11.14 63.18
N LEU A 471 51.60 10.30 64.13
CA LEU A 471 50.95 10.71 65.38
C LEU A 471 52.02 10.98 66.45
N TYR A 472 51.78 12.02 67.24
CA TYR A 472 52.61 12.41 68.36
C TYR A 472 51.73 12.47 69.60
N LEU A 473 51.97 11.54 70.53
CA LEU A 473 51.41 11.58 71.87
C LEU A 473 52.44 12.22 72.81
N ARG A 474 51.98 13.11 73.69
CA ARG A 474 52.78 13.85 74.66
C ARG A 474 52.03 14.00 75.99
#